data_AF-A0A6H5GYV2-F1
#
_entry.id   AF-A0A6H5GYV2-F1
#
_cell.length_a   1.000
_cell.length_b   1.000
_cell.length_c   1.000
_cell.angle_alpha   90.00
_cell.angle_beta   90.00
_cell.angle_gamma   90.00
#
_symmetry.space_group_name_H-M   'P 1'
#
loop_
_entity.id
_entity.type
_entity.pdbx_description
1 polymer ?
#
loop_
_entity_poly.entity_id
_entity_poly.type
_entity_poly.pdbx_seq_one_letter_code
_entity_poly.pdbx_strand_id
1 'polypeptide(L)'
;MTEQIRVTPRAYCKIILHAAKYPHCAINGVLLYDAKRDKKSKVVTIVDSIPLFHICLHLVPMAEVALMMVDTVAQSQGLAIAGYYMANEALDDMSYQIEPEATDATAALLHRHADKHLIDFDNHFDDITHDWRNPHLNEEIDRLIAK
;
A
#
# COMPACT_ATOMS: atom_id res chain seq x y z
N MET A 1 17.24 -20.97 3.76
CA MET A 1 15.84 -21.43 3.68
C MET A 1 15.02 -20.17 3.45
N THR A 2 14.68 -19.85 2.21
CA THR A 2 14.05 -18.57 1.84
C THR A 2 12.53 -18.72 1.93
N GLU A 3 11.91 -17.94 2.81
CA GLU A 3 10.46 -17.73 2.79
C GLU A 3 10.12 -16.99 1.50
N GLN A 4 9.15 -17.49 0.74
CA GLN A 4 8.76 -16.87 -0.51
C GLN A 4 7.72 -15.78 -0.20
N ILE A 5 8.03 -14.52 -0.50
CA ILE A 5 7.09 -13.41 -0.35
C ILE A 5 6.39 -13.22 -1.69
N ARG A 6 5.06 -13.11 -1.67
CA ARG A 6 4.25 -12.76 -2.85
C ARG A 6 3.47 -11.49 -2.57
N VAL A 7 3.57 -10.52 -3.46
CA VAL A 7 2.80 -9.27 -3.37
C VAL A 7 1.59 -9.37 -4.29
N THR A 8 0.39 -9.15 -3.75
CA THR A 8 -0.81 -9.12 -4.58
C THR A 8 -0.84 -7.89 -5.47
N PRO A 9 -1.51 -7.95 -6.63
CA PRO A 9 -1.59 -6.79 -7.52
C PRO A 9 -2.27 -5.58 -6.85
N ARG A 10 -3.20 -5.79 -5.90
CA ARG A 10 -3.79 -4.71 -5.10
C ARG A 10 -2.76 -3.93 -4.30
N ALA A 11 -1.94 -4.65 -3.52
CA ALA A 11 -0.87 -4.04 -2.74
C ALA A 11 0.13 -3.31 -3.64
N TYR A 12 0.50 -3.90 -4.77
CA TYR A 12 1.41 -3.31 -5.74
C TYR A 12 0.86 -2.03 -6.38
N CYS A 13 -0.38 -2.05 -6.88
CA CYS A 13 -1.02 -0.90 -7.52
C CYS A 13 -1.03 0.31 -6.57
N LYS A 14 -1.43 0.13 -5.31
CA LYS A 14 -1.47 1.20 -4.32
C LYS A 14 -0.09 1.82 -4.03
N ILE A 15 0.97 1.02 -3.98
CA ILE A 15 2.34 1.52 -3.78
C ILE A 15 2.72 2.45 -4.94
N ILE A 16 2.51 2.00 -6.17
CA ILE A 16 2.86 2.78 -7.37
C ILE A 16 1.97 4.02 -7.50
N LEU A 17 0.67 3.91 -7.23
CA LEU A 17 -0.24 5.05 -7.25
C LEU A 17 0.12 6.09 -6.18
N HIS A 18 0.57 5.65 -5.00
CA HIS A 18 1.04 6.57 -3.96
C HIS A 18 2.27 7.37 -4.45
N ALA A 19 3.25 6.67 -5.05
CA ALA A 19 4.44 7.30 -5.60
C ALA A 19 4.11 8.25 -6.77
N ALA A 20 3.17 7.85 -7.63
CA ALA A 20 2.74 8.65 -8.77
C ALA A 20 1.95 9.90 -8.36
N LYS A 21 1.19 9.83 -7.25
CA LYS A 21 0.46 10.99 -6.70
C LYS A 21 1.41 12.07 -6.18
N TYR A 22 2.51 11.65 -5.54
CA TYR A 22 3.50 12.55 -4.93
C TYR A 22 4.91 12.31 -5.49
N PRO A 23 5.16 12.60 -6.78
CA PRO A 23 6.43 12.26 -7.44
C PRO A 23 7.61 13.16 -7.01
N HIS A 24 7.35 14.18 -6.20
CA HIS A 24 8.31 15.22 -5.81
C HIS A 24 8.78 15.09 -4.36
N CYS A 25 8.37 14.04 -3.66
CA CYS A 25 8.76 13.79 -2.28
C CYS A 25 8.85 12.30 -1.99
N ALA A 26 9.55 11.96 -0.91
CA ALA A 26 9.57 10.59 -0.44
C ALA A 26 8.22 10.22 0.16
N ILE A 27 7.82 8.96 -0.02
CA ILE A 27 6.56 8.42 0.49
C ILE A 27 6.81 7.14 1.28
N ASN A 28 5.86 6.78 2.14
CA ASN A 28 5.89 5.50 2.83
C ASN A 28 4.53 4.85 3.04
N GLY A 29 4.55 3.60 3.48
CA GLY A 29 3.35 2.90 3.90
C GLY A 29 3.64 1.53 4.47
N VAL A 30 2.57 0.83 4.85
CA VAL A 30 2.66 -0.51 5.44
C VAL A 30 2.01 -1.56 4.56
N LEU A 31 2.53 -2.79 4.67
CA LEU A 31 2.07 -3.96 3.94
C LEU A 31 1.27 -4.85 4.89
N LEU A 32 0.09 -5.28 4.44
CA LEU A 32 -0.80 -6.16 5.20
C LEU A 32 -0.72 -7.59 4.65
N TYR A 33 -0.69 -8.56 5.55
CA TYR A 33 -0.82 -9.98 5.21
C TYR A 33 -2.04 -10.59 5.90
N ASP A 34 -2.53 -11.69 5.33
CA ASP A 34 -3.62 -12.47 5.92
C ASP A 34 -3.10 -13.35 7.06
N ALA A 35 -3.43 -12.96 8.29
CA ALA A 35 -3.01 -13.66 9.50
C ALA A 35 -3.82 -14.95 9.77
N LYS A 36 -4.94 -15.14 9.07
CA LYS A 36 -5.77 -16.36 9.16
C LYS A 36 -5.23 -17.51 8.30
N ARG A 37 -4.31 -17.23 7.36
CA ARG A 37 -3.72 -18.27 6.50
C ARG A 37 -2.81 -19.21 7.28
N ASP A 38 -2.82 -20.48 6.84
CA ASP A 38 -2.18 -21.61 7.52
C ASP A 38 -0.67 -21.39 7.73
N LYS A 39 -0.22 -21.46 8.98
CA LYS A 39 1.20 -21.39 9.41
C LYS A 39 2.10 -22.46 8.76
N LYS A 40 1.50 -23.43 8.05
CA LYS A 40 2.20 -24.45 7.26
C LYS A 40 2.66 -23.97 5.88
N SER A 41 2.05 -22.91 5.33
CA SER A 41 2.47 -22.36 4.05
C SER A 41 3.77 -21.58 4.23
N LYS A 42 4.83 -21.97 3.52
CA LYS A 42 6.11 -21.23 3.49
C LYS A 42 6.07 -19.93 2.66
N VAL A 43 4.87 -19.51 2.25
CA VAL A 43 4.63 -18.36 1.38
C VAL A 43 3.84 -17.31 2.12
N VAL A 44 4.44 -16.15 2.39
CA VAL A 44 3.76 -14.98 2.96
C VAL A 44 3.16 -14.17 1.81
N THR A 45 1.84 -14.04 1.80
CA THR A 45 1.12 -13.27 0.78
C THR A 45 0.72 -11.90 1.34
N ILE A 46 1.26 -10.84 0.75
CA ILE A 46 0.86 -9.46 1.03
C ILE A 46 -0.44 -9.18 0.30
N VAL A 47 -1.53 -9.03 1.04
CA VAL A 47 -2.89 -8.92 0.50
C VAL A 47 -3.32 -7.48 0.20
N ASP A 48 -2.71 -6.52 0.88
CA ASP A 48 -2.99 -5.10 0.67
C ASP A 48 -1.82 -4.24 1.14
N SER A 49 -1.82 -2.96 0.75
CA SER A 49 -0.91 -1.95 1.26
C SER A 49 -1.69 -0.71 1.69
N ILE A 50 -1.19 -0.03 2.72
CA ILE A 50 -1.79 1.18 3.27
C ILE A 50 -0.79 2.34 3.12
N PRO A 51 -1.05 3.31 2.23
CA PRO A 51 -0.30 4.55 2.13
C PRO A 51 -0.36 5.33 3.44
N LEU A 52 0.79 5.69 3.99
CA LEU A 52 0.88 6.45 5.25
C LEU A 52 1.12 7.93 4.95
N PHE A 53 2.34 8.32 4.60
CA PHE A 53 2.71 9.74 4.55
C PHE A 53 3.46 10.13 3.27
N HIS A 54 3.37 11.40 2.93
CA HIS A 54 4.09 12.09 1.86
C HIS A 54 4.69 13.43 2.30
N ILE A 55 4.24 14.04 3.40
CA ILE A 55 4.75 15.36 3.87
C ILE A 55 5.91 15.20 4.86
N CYS A 56 5.75 14.32 5.86
CA CYS A 56 6.70 14.19 6.97
C CYS A 56 6.81 12.73 7.47
N LEU A 57 7.60 11.92 6.75
CA LEU A 57 7.70 10.47 6.96
C LEU A 57 8.14 10.02 8.36
N HIS A 58 8.80 10.89 9.14
CA HIS A 58 9.49 10.53 10.38
C HIS A 58 8.93 11.20 11.64
N LEU A 59 7.76 11.82 11.57
CA LEU A 59 7.12 12.37 12.76
C LEU A 59 6.53 11.23 13.60
N VAL A 60 7.28 10.84 14.63
CA VAL A 60 6.95 9.73 15.55
C VAL A 60 5.50 9.78 16.04
N PRO A 61 4.92 10.93 16.47
CA PRO A 61 3.54 10.94 16.97
C PRO A 61 2.50 10.58 15.89
N MET A 62 2.70 11.04 14.65
CA MET A 62 1.78 10.77 13.55
C MET A 62 1.87 9.30 13.12
N ALA A 63 3.09 8.76 13.08
CA ALA A 63 3.33 7.35 12.80
C ALA A 63 2.73 6.42 13.86
N GLU A 64 2.85 6.75 15.15
CA GLU A 64 2.24 5.95 16.23
C GLU A 64 0.72 5.88 16.10
N VAL A 65 0.05 7.01 15.87
CA VAL A 65 -1.41 7.06 15.71
C VAL A 65 -1.84 6.29 14.46
N ALA A 66 -1.18 6.52 13.32
CA ALA A 66 -1.52 5.83 12.08
C ALA A 66 -1.34 4.31 12.21
N LEU A 67 -0.21 3.85 12.77
CA LEU A 67 0.05 2.42 12.98
C LEU A 67 -0.94 1.79 13.95
N MET A 68 -1.34 2.49 15.03
CA MET A 68 -2.36 2.01 15.96
C MET A 68 -3.73 1.85 15.25
N MET A 69 -4.10 2.81 14.41
CA MET A 69 -5.35 2.75 13.63
C MET A 69 -5.33 1.60 12.62
N VAL A 70 -4.22 1.46 11.88
CA VAL A 70 -4.04 0.36 10.92
C VAL A 70 -4.10 -0.99 11.62
N ASP A 71 -3.38 -1.16 12.72
CA ASP A 71 -3.34 -2.43 13.47
C ASP A 71 -4.73 -2.81 13.98
N THR A 72 -5.47 -1.87 14.57
CA THR A 72 -6.83 -2.10 15.06
C THR A 72 -7.78 -2.57 13.93
N VAL A 73 -7.73 -1.88 12.79
CA VAL A 73 -8.57 -2.22 11.63
C VAL A 73 -8.13 -3.54 11.00
N ALA A 74 -6.83 -3.76 10.84
CA ALA A 74 -6.28 -4.99 10.27
C ALA A 74 -6.69 -6.21 11.11
N GLN A 75 -6.52 -6.14 12.43
CA GLN A 75 -6.93 -7.21 13.35
C GLN A 75 -8.43 -7.51 13.26
N SER A 76 -9.28 -6.47 13.15
CA SER A 76 -10.74 -6.66 12.98
C SER A 76 -11.10 -7.47 11.72
N GLN A 77 -10.24 -7.43 10.70
CA GLN A 77 -10.40 -8.16 9.44
C GLN A 77 -9.65 -9.51 9.44
N GLY A 78 -8.83 -9.79 10.46
CA GLY A 78 -7.93 -10.94 10.51
C GLY A 78 -6.67 -10.78 9.67
N LEU A 79 -6.29 -9.53 9.41
CA LEU A 79 -5.03 -9.15 8.79
C LEU A 79 -4.03 -8.72 9.87
N ALA A 80 -2.75 -8.71 9.52
CA ALA A 80 -1.71 -8.13 10.35
C ALA A 80 -0.67 -7.42 9.48
N ILE A 81 0.14 -6.55 10.11
CA ILE A 81 1.21 -5.83 9.42
C ILE A 81 2.37 -6.80 9.16
N ALA A 82 2.78 -6.93 7.89
CA ALA A 82 3.89 -7.77 7.45
C ALA A 82 5.17 -6.98 7.22
N GLY A 83 5.09 -5.70 6.90
CA GLY A 83 6.25 -4.91 6.54
C GLY A 83 5.93 -3.46 6.24
N TYR A 84 6.95 -2.75 5.81
CA TYR A 84 6.95 -1.32 5.51
C TYR A 84 7.58 -1.11 4.14
N TYR A 85 7.03 -0.19 3.35
CA TYR A 85 7.61 0.24 2.10
C TYR A 85 7.96 1.72 2.18
N MET A 86 8.96 2.10 1.40
CA MET A 86 9.40 3.48 1.23
C MET A 86 9.78 3.68 -0.22
N ALA A 87 9.42 4.82 -0.79
CA ALA A 87 9.99 5.29 -2.04
C ALA A 87 10.72 6.60 -1.76
N ASN A 88 12.03 6.63 -2.07
CA ASN A 88 12.87 7.79 -1.87
C ASN A 88 12.58 8.88 -2.92
N GLU A 89 12.89 10.13 -2.58
CA GLU A 89 12.84 11.26 -3.51
C GLU A 89 13.98 11.21 -4.55
N ALA A 90 15.09 10.58 -4.18
CA ALA A 90 16.27 10.48 -5.03
C ALA A 90 16.07 9.45 -6.15
N LEU A 91 16.13 9.93 -7.40
CA LEU A 91 15.88 9.12 -8.62
C LEU A 91 16.98 8.09 -8.92
N ASP A 92 18.11 8.14 -8.23
CA ASP A 92 19.26 7.25 -8.39
C ASP A 92 19.19 5.98 -7.52
N ASP A 93 18.26 5.92 -6.56
CA ASP A 93 18.02 4.73 -5.72
C ASP A 93 16.91 3.85 -6.30
N MET A 94 17.27 3.03 -7.31
CA MET A 94 16.34 2.19 -8.08
C MET A 94 16.34 0.71 -7.64
N SER A 95 16.57 0.43 -6.37
CA SER A 95 16.59 -0.93 -5.84
C SER A 95 15.18 -1.50 -5.57
N TYR A 96 14.40 -1.79 -6.63
CA TYR A 96 13.04 -2.35 -6.48
C TYR A 96 12.82 -3.66 -7.25
N GLN A 97 11.87 -4.46 -6.76
CA GLN A 97 11.38 -5.67 -7.42
C GLN A 97 9.99 -5.40 -7.98
N ILE A 98 9.85 -5.58 -9.30
CA ILE A 98 8.57 -5.46 -10.01
C ILE A 98 7.89 -6.82 -10.02
N GLU A 99 6.65 -6.89 -9.56
CA GLU A 99 5.79 -8.05 -9.81
C GLU A 99 5.12 -7.92 -11.18
N PRO A 100 5.45 -8.77 -12.18
CA PRO A 100 4.99 -8.59 -13.56
C PRO A 100 3.46 -8.63 -13.68
N GLU A 101 2.81 -9.45 -12.85
CA GLU A 101 1.35 -9.71 -12.85
C GLU A 101 0.51 -8.44 -12.59
N ALA A 102 1.09 -7.43 -11.93
CA ALA A 102 0.38 -6.21 -11.56
C ALA A 102 0.61 -5.04 -12.53
N THR A 103 1.52 -5.19 -13.50
CA THR A 103 2.02 -4.09 -14.34
C THR A 103 0.93 -3.51 -15.23
N ASP A 104 0.12 -4.36 -15.89
CA ASP A 104 -0.93 -3.91 -16.82
C ASP A 104 -2.08 -3.20 -16.09
N ALA A 105 -2.50 -3.74 -14.94
CA ALA A 105 -3.51 -3.11 -14.10
C ALA A 105 -3.03 -1.75 -13.58
N THR A 106 -1.77 -1.67 -13.15
CA THR A 106 -1.14 -0.43 -12.68
C THR A 106 -1.07 0.60 -13.81
N ALA A 107 -0.64 0.21 -15.01
CA ALA A 107 -0.59 1.08 -16.17
C ALA A 107 -1.99 1.62 -16.52
N ALA A 108 -3.02 0.77 -16.49
CA ALA A 108 -4.39 1.19 -16.74
C ALA A 108 -4.90 2.20 -15.70
N LEU A 109 -4.56 2.03 -14.43
CA LEU A 109 -4.95 2.96 -13.34
C LEU A 109 -4.25 4.32 -13.49
N LEU A 110 -2.96 4.31 -13.83
CA LEU A 110 -2.20 5.55 -14.10
C LEU A 110 -2.75 6.30 -15.30
N HIS A 111 -3.12 5.60 -16.39
CA HIS A 111 -3.77 6.21 -17.54
C HIS A 111 -5.13 6.85 -17.20
N ARG A 112 -5.81 6.36 -16.17
CA ARG A 112 -7.07 6.94 -15.66
C ARG A 112 -6.87 8.02 -14.61
N HIS A 113 -5.62 8.35 -14.26
CA HIS A 113 -5.29 9.25 -13.16
C HIS A 113 -5.87 8.82 -11.80
N ALA A 114 -5.99 7.51 -11.56
CA ALA A 114 -6.52 6.97 -10.31
C ALA A 114 -5.63 7.33 -9.10
N ASP A 115 -4.36 7.64 -9.33
CA ASP A 115 -3.40 8.14 -8.33
C ASP A 115 -3.92 9.39 -7.62
N LYS A 116 -4.63 10.28 -8.33
CA LYS A 116 -5.20 11.51 -7.75
C LYS A 116 -6.27 11.24 -6.70
N HIS A 117 -6.89 10.07 -6.74
CA HIS A 117 -7.97 9.66 -5.84
C HIS A 117 -7.49 8.74 -4.71
N LEU A 118 -6.21 8.36 -4.70
CA LEU A 118 -5.62 7.62 -3.60
C LEU A 118 -5.56 8.50 -2.35
N ILE A 119 -6.02 7.98 -1.22
CA ILE A 119 -5.99 8.62 0.08
C ILE A 119 -4.92 7.96 0.95
N ASP A 120 -4.02 8.76 1.50
CA ASP A 120 -3.06 8.35 2.53
C ASP A 120 -3.44 8.93 3.91
N PHE A 121 -2.62 8.71 4.93
CA PHE A 121 -2.87 9.22 6.27
C PHE A 121 -2.67 10.73 6.41
N ASP A 122 -1.79 11.35 5.63
CA ASP A 122 -1.69 12.82 5.61
C ASP A 122 -3.03 13.43 5.16
N ASN A 123 -3.63 12.93 4.07
CA ASN A 123 -4.95 13.38 3.61
C ASN A 123 -6.07 13.08 4.63
N HIS A 124 -5.99 11.93 5.32
CA HIS A 124 -6.96 11.55 6.34
C HIS A 124 -6.85 12.41 7.61
N PHE A 125 -5.63 12.79 8.00
CA PHE A 125 -5.41 13.65 9.16
C PHE A 125 -5.85 15.08 8.89
N ASP A 126 -5.74 15.56 7.65
CA ASP A 126 -6.30 16.85 7.23
C ASP A 126 -7.84 16.83 7.23
N ASP A 127 -8.45 15.74 6.74
CA ASP A 127 -9.89 15.54 6.76
C ASP A 127 -10.25 14.06 6.97
N ILE A 128 -10.80 13.79 8.16
CA ILE A 128 -11.15 12.44 8.63
C ILE A 128 -12.22 11.73 7.80
N THR A 129 -12.91 12.46 6.91
CA THR A 129 -13.88 11.86 5.99
C THR A 129 -13.22 11.11 4.84
N HIS A 130 -11.92 11.36 4.58
CA HIS A 130 -11.15 10.63 3.59
C HIS A 130 -10.77 9.24 4.11
N ASP A 131 -11.25 8.18 3.44
CA ASP A 131 -11.00 6.80 3.87
C ASP A 131 -9.66 6.27 3.33
N TRP A 132 -8.65 6.24 4.20
CA TRP A 132 -7.30 5.70 3.92
C TRP A 132 -7.28 4.21 3.53
N ARG A 133 -8.38 3.47 3.73
CA ARG A 133 -8.51 2.06 3.26
C ARG A 133 -8.74 1.96 1.76
N ASN A 134 -9.11 3.08 1.13
CA ASN A 134 -9.32 3.22 -0.31
C ASN A 134 -10.30 2.17 -0.92
N PRO A 135 -11.52 1.98 -0.37
CA PRO A 135 -12.43 0.91 -0.80
C PRO A 135 -12.84 1.03 -2.28
N HIS A 136 -13.10 2.25 -2.78
CA HIS A 136 -13.42 2.48 -4.19
C HIS A 136 -12.26 2.06 -5.11
N LEU A 137 -11.02 2.40 -4.74
CA LEU A 137 -9.84 2.01 -5.50
C LEU A 137 -9.62 0.50 -5.47
N ASN A 138 -9.88 -0.16 -4.33
CA ASN A 138 -9.80 -1.62 -4.23
C ASN A 138 -10.76 -2.29 -5.22
N GLU A 139 -12.01 -1.82 -5.30
CA GLU A 139 -12.97 -2.35 -6.26
C GLU A 139 -12.54 -2.12 -7.72
N GLU A 140 -11.98 -0.96 -8.05
CA GLU A 140 -11.48 -0.69 -9.40
C GLU A 140 -10.32 -1.62 -9.77
N ILE A 141 -9.36 -1.77 -8.85
CA ILE A 141 -8.22 -2.68 -9.02
C ILE A 141 -8.72 -4.11 -9.24
N ASP A 142 -9.64 -4.60 -8.39
CA ASP A 142 -10.19 -5.95 -8.50
C ASP A 142 -10.87 -6.18 -9.86
N ARG A 143 -11.60 -5.19 -10.37
CA ARG A 143 -12.23 -5.26 -11.70
C ARG A 143 -11.22 -5.32 -12.84
N LEU A 144 -10.03 -4.75 -12.67
CA LEU A 144 -8.98 -4.77 -13.70
C LEU A 144 -8.19 -6.07 -13.69
N ILE A 145 -7.94 -6.63 -12.50
CA ILE A 145 -7.22 -7.90 -12.34
C ILE A 145 -8.09 -9.09 -12.79
N ALA A 146 -9.41 -8.99 -12.66
CA ALA A 146 -10.33 -10.06 -13.03
C ALA A 146 -10.56 -10.22 -14.55
N LYS A 147 -9.95 -9.37 -15.39
CA LYS A 147 -10.04 -9.43 -16.86
C LYS A 147 -8.88 -10.20 -17.46
#